data_AF-A0A179BP06-F1
#
_entry.id   AF-A0A179BP06-F1
#
_cell.length_a   1.000
_cell.length_b   1.000
_cell.length_c   1.000
_cell.angle_alpha   90.00
_cell.angle_beta   90.00
_cell.angle_gamma   90.00
#
_symmetry.space_group_name_H-M   'P 1'
#
loop_
_entity.id
_entity.type
_entity.pdbx_description
1 polymer ?
#
loop_
_entity_poly.entity_id
_entity_poly.type
_entity_poly.pdbx_seq_one_letter_code
_entity_poly.pdbx_strand_id
1 'polypeptide(L)'
;MSTVTHTPDDLLAGRKYKFHHDAGHGWLEVNYTDLVELNITHKITYYSYRKGDKAYLEEDWDLSTFLSAYEERFGVSITMGNLTDAVYDGYDSPIRGYTSYWPS
;
A
#
# COMPACT_ATOMS: atom_id res chain seq x y z
N MET A 1 4.66 -11.94 -17.60
CA MET A 1 3.91 -10.67 -17.56
C MET A 1 3.86 -10.29 -16.10
N SER A 2 4.59 -9.27 -15.69
CA SER A 2 4.55 -8.81 -14.31
C SER A 2 3.30 -7.97 -14.13
N THR A 3 2.43 -8.39 -13.22
CA THR A 3 1.20 -7.68 -12.86
C THR A 3 1.32 -7.29 -11.39
N VAL A 4 0.66 -6.20 -11.01
CA VAL A 4 0.46 -5.86 -9.59
C VAL A 4 -0.16 -7.04 -8.84
N THR A 5 0.04 -7.09 -7.53
CA THR A 5 -0.35 -8.19 -6.64
C THR A 5 -1.85 -8.50 -6.70
N HIS A 6 -2.68 -7.47 -6.80
CA HIS A 6 -4.12 -7.59 -7.01
C HIS A 6 -4.56 -6.71 -8.17
N THR A 7 -5.07 -7.33 -9.22
CA THR A 7 -5.78 -6.71 -10.35
C THR A 7 -7.22 -6.35 -9.97
N PRO A 8 -7.95 -5.56 -10.78
CA PRO A 8 -9.36 -5.26 -10.51
C PRO A 8 -10.24 -6.51 -10.32
N ASP A 9 -10.04 -7.56 -11.13
CA ASP A 9 -10.78 -8.82 -11.00
C ASP A 9 -10.43 -9.56 -9.70
N ASP A 10 -9.19 -9.41 -9.21
CA ASP A 10 -8.80 -9.93 -7.90
C ASP A 10 -9.56 -9.24 -6.77
N LEU A 11 -9.66 -7.91 -6.82
CA LEU A 11 -10.42 -7.12 -5.85
C LEU A 11 -11.91 -7.47 -5.88
N LEU A 12 -12.49 -7.65 -7.07
CA LEU A 12 -13.88 -8.08 -7.23
C LEU A 12 -14.14 -9.50 -6.70
N ALA A 13 -13.13 -10.38 -6.79
CA ALA A 13 -13.16 -11.72 -6.21
C ALA A 13 -12.89 -11.74 -4.69
N GLY A 14 -12.73 -10.56 -4.05
CA GLY A 14 -12.54 -10.41 -2.62
C GLY A 14 -11.09 -10.54 -2.14
N ARG A 15 -10.10 -10.59 -3.03
CA ARG A 15 -8.68 -10.45 -2.62
C ARG A 15 -8.40 -8.99 -2.31
N LYS A 16 -7.70 -8.72 -1.21
CA LYS A 16 -7.51 -7.35 -0.72
C LYS A 16 -6.10 -7.16 -0.18
N TYR A 17 -5.62 -5.92 -0.25
CA TYR A 17 -4.44 -5.49 0.47
C TYR A 17 -4.75 -5.40 1.97
N LYS A 18 -3.71 -5.42 2.80
CA LYS A 18 -3.86 -5.20 4.23
C LYS A 18 -3.63 -3.74 4.54
N PHE A 19 -4.55 -3.13 5.27
CA PHE A 19 -4.36 -1.83 5.86
C PHE A 19 -4.14 -2.00 7.35
N HIS A 20 -2.88 -1.89 7.77
CA HIS A 20 -2.51 -1.98 9.17
C HIS A 20 -2.75 -0.63 9.83
N HIS A 21 -3.27 -0.62 11.04
CA HIS A 21 -3.40 0.61 11.80
C HIS A 21 -3.25 0.38 13.29
N ASP A 22 -2.78 1.40 13.98
CA ASP A 22 -2.81 1.47 15.44
C ASP A 22 -3.69 2.63 15.92
N ALA A 23 -3.55 3.01 17.19
CA ALA A 23 -4.35 4.09 17.77
C ALA A 23 -4.01 5.49 17.22
N GLY A 24 -2.89 5.64 16.51
CA GLY A 24 -2.41 6.94 16.03
C GLY A 24 -2.30 7.04 14.50
N HIS A 25 -2.06 5.94 13.79
CA HIS A 25 -1.78 6.00 12.35
C HIS A 25 -2.05 4.69 11.61
N GLY A 26 -2.05 4.75 10.27
CA GLY A 26 -2.28 3.63 9.37
C GLY A 26 -1.25 3.49 8.23
N TRP A 27 -1.13 2.27 7.71
CA TRP A 27 -0.24 1.92 6.62
C TRP A 27 -0.83 0.85 5.69
N LEU A 28 -0.78 1.10 4.39
CA LEU A 28 -1.12 0.11 3.37
C LEU A 28 0.07 -0.82 3.09
N GLU A 29 -0.08 -2.12 3.36
CA GLU A 29 0.92 -3.12 2.99
C GLU A 29 0.80 -3.49 1.51
N VAL A 30 1.87 -3.28 0.76
CA VAL A 30 2.00 -3.66 -0.65
C VAL A 30 3.31 -4.40 -0.90
N ASN A 31 3.40 -5.13 -2.01
CA ASN A 31 4.69 -5.62 -2.48
C ASN A 31 5.45 -4.45 -3.12
N TYR A 32 6.77 -4.39 -2.93
CA TYR A 32 7.60 -3.37 -3.58
C TYR A 32 7.47 -3.42 -5.11
N THR A 33 7.27 -4.62 -5.66
CA THR A 33 6.98 -4.81 -7.08
C THR A 33 5.72 -4.08 -7.55
N ASP A 34 4.70 -3.90 -6.69
CA ASP A 34 3.51 -3.13 -7.06
C ASP A 34 3.88 -1.67 -7.35
N LEU A 35 4.76 -1.10 -6.52
CA LEU A 35 5.26 0.27 -6.72
C LEU A 35 6.09 0.40 -8.00
N VAL A 36 6.84 -0.64 -8.36
CA VAL A 36 7.62 -0.70 -9.60
C VAL A 36 6.69 -0.79 -10.80
N GLU A 37 5.70 -1.69 -10.79
CA GLU A 37 4.75 -1.89 -11.88
C GLU A 37 3.84 -0.67 -12.11
N LEU A 38 3.51 0.06 -11.03
CA LEU A 38 2.79 1.33 -11.07
C LEU A 38 3.70 2.52 -11.37
N ASN A 39 5.02 2.33 -11.44
CA ASN A 39 6.02 3.37 -11.67
C ASN A 39 5.92 4.55 -10.66
N ILE A 40 5.76 4.23 -9.37
CA ILE A 40 5.62 5.21 -8.29
C ILE A 40 6.66 5.09 -7.19
N THR A 41 7.69 4.25 -7.34
CA THR A 41 8.77 4.10 -6.34
C THR A 41 9.42 5.42 -5.94
N HIS A 42 9.53 6.37 -6.89
CA HIS A 42 10.10 7.70 -6.69
C HIS A 42 9.12 8.73 -6.10
N LYS A 43 7.84 8.37 -5.95
CA LYS A 43 6.80 9.25 -5.40
C LYS A 43 6.50 8.95 -3.93
N ILE A 44 6.89 7.76 -3.45
CA ILE A 44 6.67 7.34 -2.07
C ILE A 44 7.62 8.10 -1.13
N THR A 45 7.07 8.67 -0.07
CA THR A 45 7.82 9.47 0.90
C THR A 45 8.58 8.61 1.92
N TYR A 46 9.51 9.23 2.65
CA TYR A 46 10.23 8.58 3.76
C TYR A 46 9.37 8.36 5.01
N TYR A 47 8.13 8.88 5.06
CA TYR A 47 7.19 8.60 6.14
C TYR A 47 6.61 7.19 6.06
N SER A 48 6.62 6.61 4.86
CA SER A 48 6.38 5.18 4.65
C SER A 48 7.55 4.33 5.16
N TYR A 49 7.31 3.02 5.32
CA TYR A 49 8.32 2.07 5.78
C TYR A 49 8.57 0.94 4.78
N ARG A 50 9.71 0.26 4.91
CA ARG A 50 10.07 -0.91 4.11
C ARG A 50 10.65 -2.03 4.98
N LYS A 51 10.26 -3.27 4.69
CA LYS A 51 10.80 -4.48 5.31
C LYS A 51 10.88 -5.60 4.28
N GLY A 52 12.10 -5.92 3.84
CA GLY A 52 12.32 -6.86 2.74
C GLY A 52 11.63 -6.38 1.46
N ASP A 53 10.80 -7.24 0.87
CA ASP A 53 10.06 -6.97 -0.37
C ASP A 53 8.71 -6.29 -0.14
N LYS A 54 8.40 -5.89 1.10
CA LYS A 54 7.17 -5.19 1.47
C LYS A 54 7.43 -3.70 1.69
N ALA A 55 6.49 -2.89 1.25
CA ALA A 55 6.38 -1.49 1.60
C ALA A 55 5.08 -1.26 2.39
N TYR A 56 5.13 -0.33 3.34
CA TYR A 56 4.04 0.06 4.21
C TYR A 56 3.78 1.54 4.01
N LEU A 57 2.80 1.83 3.15
CA LEU A 57 2.55 3.19 2.67
C LEU A 57 1.75 3.97 3.68
N GLU A 58 2.30 5.08 4.11
CA GLU A 58 1.70 6.05 5.03
C GLU A 58 0.32 6.53 4.54
N GLU A 59 -0.66 6.63 5.45
CA GLU A 59 -2.07 6.83 5.12
C GLU A 59 -2.44 8.23 4.61
N ASP A 60 -1.78 9.27 5.11
CA ASP A 60 -2.08 10.67 4.82
C ASP A 60 -1.63 11.07 3.41
N TRP A 61 -0.57 10.43 2.88
CA TRP A 61 0.04 10.81 1.60
C TRP A 61 0.22 9.64 0.64
N ASP A 62 0.97 8.63 1.05
CA ASP A 62 1.48 7.62 0.13
C ASP A 62 0.40 6.62 -0.30
N LEU A 63 -0.60 6.40 0.55
CA LEU A 63 -1.81 5.65 0.24
C LEU A 63 -2.58 6.29 -0.91
N SER A 64 -2.83 7.61 -0.84
CA SER A 64 -3.54 8.32 -1.91
C SER A 64 -2.77 8.28 -3.24
N THR A 65 -1.44 8.36 -3.16
CA THR A 65 -0.53 8.21 -4.31
C THR A 65 -0.67 6.83 -4.96
N PHE A 66 -0.76 5.78 -4.15
CA PHE A 66 -0.99 4.42 -4.64
C PHE A 66 -2.36 4.27 -5.30
N LEU A 67 -3.43 4.77 -4.67
CA LEU A 67 -4.78 4.74 -5.22
C LEU A 67 -4.83 5.40 -6.59
N SER A 68 -4.33 6.64 -6.71
CA SER A 68 -4.33 7.36 -8.00
C SER A 68 -3.57 6.62 -9.09
N ALA A 69 -2.39 6.07 -8.78
CA ALA A 69 -1.60 5.32 -9.75
C ALA A 69 -2.28 4.01 -10.18
N TYR A 70 -2.97 3.35 -9.25
CA TYR A 70 -3.74 2.16 -9.55
C TYR A 70 -4.94 2.48 -10.45
N GLU A 71 -5.70 3.53 -10.15
CA GLU A 71 -6.82 3.97 -10.99
C GLU A 71 -6.33 4.37 -12.41
N GLU A 72 -5.22 5.09 -12.51
CA GLU A 72 -4.59 5.46 -13.79
C GLU A 72 -4.17 4.23 -14.60
N ARG A 73 -3.61 3.20 -13.94
CA ARG A 73 -3.15 1.97 -14.59
C ARG A 73 -4.29 1.13 -15.14
N PHE A 74 -5.40 1.02 -14.40
CA PHE A 74 -6.49 0.08 -14.71
C PHE A 74 -7.77 0.71 -15.25
N GLY A 75 -7.90 2.03 -15.19
CA GLY A 75 -9.11 2.74 -15.62
C GLY A 75 -10.33 2.43 -14.77
N VAL A 76 -10.14 2.00 -13.51
CA VAL A 76 -11.21 1.69 -12.56
C VAL A 76 -11.03 2.53 -11.32
N SER A 77 -12.12 3.06 -10.76
CA SER A 77 -12.05 3.78 -9.50
C SER A 77 -12.12 2.80 -8.32
N ILE A 78 -11.21 2.96 -7.37
CA ILE A 78 -11.10 2.12 -6.17
C ILE A 78 -11.10 2.98 -4.91
N THR A 79 -11.61 2.42 -3.82
CA THR A 79 -11.67 3.09 -2.52
C THR A 79 -11.00 2.21 -1.47
N MET A 80 -10.64 2.78 -0.33
CA MET A 80 -10.10 2.00 0.77
C MET A 80 -10.95 0.78 1.14
N GLY A 81 -12.29 0.91 1.11
CA GLY A 81 -13.20 -0.16 1.49
C GLY A 81 -13.21 -1.37 0.55
N ASN A 82 -13.01 -1.16 -0.76
CA ASN A 82 -12.94 -2.26 -1.72
C ASN A 82 -11.50 -2.77 -1.93
N LEU A 83 -10.50 -1.93 -1.69
CA LEU A 83 -9.10 -2.28 -1.85
C LEU A 83 -8.56 -3.09 -0.66
N THR A 84 -9.00 -2.76 0.56
CA THR A 84 -8.30 -3.17 1.78
C THR A 84 -9.18 -3.94 2.77
N ASP A 85 -8.52 -4.77 3.57
CA ASP A 85 -9.01 -5.25 4.86
C ASP A 85 -8.18 -4.61 5.99
N ALA A 86 -8.87 -4.03 6.97
CA ALA A 86 -8.24 -3.40 8.11
C ALA A 86 -7.69 -4.44 9.10
N VAL A 87 -6.47 -4.20 9.57
CA VAL A 87 -5.78 -4.99 10.59
C VAL A 87 -5.41 -4.05 11.74
N TYR A 88 -6.01 -4.26 12.90
CA TYR A 88 -5.68 -3.49 14.09
C TYR A 88 -4.47 -4.10 14.81
N ASP A 89 -3.36 -3.37 14.85
CA ASP A 89 -2.11 -3.81 15.46
C ASP A 89 -2.00 -3.47 16.96
N GLY A 90 -3.04 -2.87 17.54
CA GLY A 90 -3.03 -2.44 18.94
C GLY A 90 -2.68 -0.96 19.12
N TYR A 91 -2.00 -0.63 20.22
CA TYR A 91 -1.63 0.76 20.54
C TYR A 91 -0.39 1.24 19.78
N ASP A 92 0.50 0.34 19.40
CA ASP A 92 1.78 0.64 18.75
C ASP A 92 2.06 -0.44 17.70
N SER A 93 1.91 -0.09 16.42
CA SER A 93 2.17 -1.05 15.34
C SER A 93 3.66 -1.37 15.25
N PRO A 94 4.05 -2.64 15.03
CA PRO A 94 5.45 -3.00 14.77
C PRO A 94 6.02 -2.29 13.54
N ILE A 95 5.18 -1.79 12.64
CA ILE A 95 5.58 -1.05 11.43
C ILE A 95 6.38 0.21 11.78
N ARG A 96 6.08 0.86 12.92
CA ARG A 96 6.82 2.04 13.40
C ARG A 96 8.30 1.77 13.65
N GLY A 97 8.67 0.52 13.91
CA GLY A 97 10.06 0.10 14.12
C GLY A 97 10.79 -0.33 12.84
N TYR A 98 10.13 -0.28 11.68
CA TYR A 98 10.75 -0.67 10.42
C TYR A 98 11.63 0.45 9.87
N THR A 99 12.49 0.12 8.90
CA THR A 99 13.31 1.13 8.24
C THR A 99 12.41 2.02 7.38
N SER A 100 12.60 3.34 7.46
CA SER A 100 11.94 4.29 6.57
C SER A 100 12.15 3.91 5.10
N TYR A 101 11.14 4.17 4.29
CA TYR A 101 11.17 3.89 2.87
C TYR A 101 12.27 4.70 2.20
N TRP A 102 13.04 4.01 1.37
CA TRP A 102 13.98 4.61 0.43
C TRP A 102 13.77 3.95 -0.94
N PRO A 103 13.75 4.74 -2.04
CA PRO A 103 13.80 4.18 -3.38
C PRO A 103 15.11 3.40 -3.52
N SER A 104 15.02 2.10 -3.77
CA SER A 104 16.17 1.22 -4.05
C SER A 104 16.50 1.18 -5.53
#